data_AF-A0A2W5RTZ3-F1
#
_entry.id   AF-A0A2W5RTZ3-F1
#
_cell.length_a   1.000
_cell.length_b   1.000
_cell.length_c   1.000
_cell.angle_alpha   90.00
_cell.angle_beta   90.00
_cell.angle_gamma   90.00
#
_symmetry.space_group_name_H-M   'P 1'
#
loop_
_entity.id
_entity.type
_entity.pdbx_description
1 polymer ?
#
loop_
_entity_poly.entity_id
_entity_poly.type
_entity_poly.pdbx_seq_one_letter_code
_entity_poly.pdbx_strand_id
1 'polypeptide(L)'
;MFAVVAFLIFVLLQIPAAWLIAKFYKNNQVLHNVSGNIWHGQADWQTGKLRGTVLWTTRPLDLLLLRVGANLEIYSGNTKLEGVLAYGFGKKIMVRDLNGQIAPETLKSLANWQWPSNAVQLQEIDFNYKKEQGFDQVDGGVQWAGGELMYIFAQRPQQMQIPSLAGRLSQEQNKLIVDLRDQRQQKLMNLTIDPSLMLDVQLTQRLMLNVPSYQGKAGLDSYVVSSRQPLLSGGF
;
A
#
# COMPACT_ATOMS: atom_id res chain seq x y z
N MET A 1 -34.95 -16.52 25.80
CA MET A 1 -34.42 -16.22 24.45
C MET A 1 -33.82 -14.81 24.38
N PHE A 2 -34.59 -13.75 24.66
CA PHE A 2 -34.09 -12.36 24.66
C PHE A 2 -32.84 -12.13 25.54
N ALA A 3 -32.87 -12.58 26.80
CA ALA A 3 -31.73 -12.43 27.72
C ALA A 3 -30.45 -13.11 27.22
N VAL A 4 -30.57 -14.26 26.55
CA VAL A 4 -29.43 -14.99 25.98
C VAL A 4 -28.84 -14.22 24.80
N VAL A 5 -29.68 -13.68 23.92
CA VAL A 5 -29.24 -12.86 22.78
C VAL A 5 -28.57 -11.56 23.27
N ALA A 6 -29.18 -10.87 24.24
CA ALA A 6 -28.62 -9.66 24.83
C ALA A 6 -27.27 -9.94 25.52
N PHE A 7 -27.17 -11.05 26.25
CA PHE A 7 -25.92 -11.48 26.87
C PHE A 7 -24.83 -11.76 25.83
N LEU A 8 -25.14 -12.49 24.75
CA LEU A 8 -24.18 -12.77 23.67
C LEU A 8 -23.70 -11.49 22.97
N ILE A 9 -24.60 -10.53 22.72
CA ILE A 9 -24.24 -9.22 22.17
C ILE A 9 -23.29 -8.49 23.13
N PHE A 10 -23.59 -8.48 24.43
CA PHE A 10 -22.75 -7.83 25.42
C PHE A 10 -21.35 -8.44 25.50
N VAL A 11 -21.26 -9.78 25.47
CA VAL A 11 -19.98 -10.49 25.42
C VAL A 11 -19.18 -10.09 24.17
N LEU A 12 -19.81 -10.03 23.00
CA LEU A 12 -19.17 -9.60 21.75
C LEU A 12 -18.71 -8.13 21.79
N LEU A 13 -19.47 -7.26 22.44
CA LEU A 13 -19.13 -5.84 22.59
C LEU A 13 -17.89 -5.62 23.46
N GLN A 14 -17.61 -6.53 24.40
CA GLN A 14 -16.55 -6.36 25.40
C GLN A 14 -15.25 -7.10 25.09
N ILE A 15 -15.15 -7.81 23.96
CA ILE A 15 -13.93 -8.58 23.64
C ILE A 15 -12.73 -7.62 23.52
N PRO A 16 -11.71 -7.74 24.38
CA PRO A 16 -10.50 -6.94 24.26
C PRO A 16 -9.73 -7.32 22.98
N ALA A 17 -9.24 -6.33 22.24
CA ALA A 17 -8.51 -6.60 21.00
C ALA A 17 -7.22 -7.40 21.24
N ALA A 18 -6.55 -7.13 22.36
CA ALA A 18 -5.34 -7.83 22.79
C ALA A 18 -5.56 -9.35 22.92
N TRP A 19 -6.75 -9.78 23.36
CA TRP A 19 -7.07 -11.20 23.49
C TRP A 19 -7.14 -11.91 22.14
N LEU A 20 -7.76 -11.29 21.12
CA LEU A 20 -7.80 -11.86 19.77
C LEU A 20 -6.40 -11.96 19.16
N ILE A 21 -5.61 -10.88 19.26
CA ILE A 21 -4.26 -10.85 18.68
C ILE A 21 -3.37 -11.93 19.31
N ALA A 22 -3.40 -12.09 20.64
CA ALA A 22 -2.64 -13.13 21.33
C ALA A 22 -3.05 -14.55 20.92
N LYS A 23 -4.32 -14.77 20.58
CA LYS A 23 -4.85 -16.09 20.21
C LYS A 23 -4.49 -16.49 18.78
N PHE A 24 -4.58 -15.56 17.85
CA PHE A 24 -4.39 -15.81 16.41
C PHE A 24 -2.96 -15.56 15.92
N TYR A 25 -2.19 -14.72 16.62
CA TYR A 25 -0.80 -14.41 16.28
C TYR A 25 0.12 -14.76 17.45
N LYS A 26 0.24 -16.07 17.71
CA LYS A 26 1.24 -16.59 18.65
C LYS A 26 2.61 -16.32 18.03
N ASN A 27 3.43 -15.49 18.70
CA ASN A 27 4.73 -14.98 18.22
C ASN A 27 4.68 -13.67 17.40
N ASN A 28 3.67 -12.82 17.63
CA ASN A 28 3.55 -11.53 16.94
C ASN A 28 4.63 -10.54 17.39
N GLN A 29 5.71 -10.41 16.61
CA GLN A 29 6.70 -9.35 16.79
C GLN A 29 6.30 -8.05 16.07
N VAL A 30 5.16 -8.05 15.36
CA VAL A 30 4.74 -6.90 14.55
C VAL A 30 3.87 -5.93 15.34
N LEU A 31 2.96 -6.41 16.20
CA LEU A 31 2.03 -5.55 16.95
C LEU A 31 2.37 -5.50 18.43
N HIS A 32 2.37 -4.28 18.98
CA HIS A 32 2.65 -3.97 20.37
C HIS A 32 1.63 -2.97 20.91
N ASN A 33 1.57 -2.82 22.24
CA ASN A 33 0.74 -1.81 22.92
C ASN A 33 -0.72 -1.79 22.46
N VAL A 34 -1.28 -2.98 22.18
CA VAL A 34 -2.66 -3.12 21.73
C VAL A 34 -3.60 -2.64 22.84
N SER A 35 -4.45 -1.67 22.51
CA SER A 35 -5.43 -1.12 23.43
C SER A 35 -6.82 -1.00 22.77
N GLY A 36 -7.85 -0.90 23.61
CA GLY A 36 -9.25 -0.89 23.17
C GLY A 36 -9.84 -2.28 22.96
N ASN A 37 -10.93 -2.33 22.19
CA ASN A 37 -11.69 -3.54 21.91
C ASN A 37 -11.73 -3.82 20.40
N ILE A 38 -12.39 -4.91 20.02
CA ILE A 38 -12.50 -5.31 18.60
C ILE A 38 -13.30 -4.32 17.74
N TRP A 39 -13.99 -3.36 18.35
CA TRP A 39 -14.79 -2.35 17.66
C TRP A 39 -13.99 -1.07 17.43
N HIS A 40 -13.31 -0.60 18.47
CA HIS A 40 -12.50 0.61 18.44
C HIS A 40 -11.23 0.37 19.25
N GLY A 41 -10.09 0.56 18.63
CA GLY A 41 -8.82 0.38 19.31
C GLY A 41 -7.65 0.84 18.47
N GLN A 42 -6.47 0.63 19.04
CA GLN A 42 -5.21 1.00 18.42
C GLN A 42 -4.13 0.00 18.79
N ALA A 43 -3.11 -0.07 17.94
CA ALA A 43 -1.92 -0.85 18.20
C ALA A 43 -0.72 -0.15 17.58
N ASP A 44 0.41 -0.22 18.26
CA ASP A 44 1.68 0.13 17.65
C ASP A 44 2.14 -1.04 16.79
N TRP A 45 2.73 -0.74 15.65
CA TRP A 45 3.30 -1.74 14.77
C TRP A 45 4.78 -1.45 14.50
N GLN A 46 5.56 -2.52 14.30
CA GLN A 46 6.95 -2.44 13.91
C GLN A 46 7.29 -3.54 12.90
N THR A 47 7.85 -3.16 11.76
CA THR A 47 8.40 -4.12 10.78
C THR A 47 9.73 -3.59 10.24
N GLY A 48 10.80 -4.35 10.50
CA GLY A 48 12.16 -3.89 10.22
C GLY A 48 12.47 -2.55 10.87
N LYS A 49 12.72 -1.53 10.05
CA LYS A 49 13.00 -0.14 10.50
C LYS A 49 11.75 0.75 10.57
N LEU A 50 10.63 0.29 10.01
CA LEU A 50 9.39 1.03 10.05
C LEU A 50 8.66 0.74 11.36
N ARG A 51 8.10 1.81 11.94
CA ARG A 51 7.24 1.73 13.12
C ARG A 51 6.16 2.78 13.02
N GLY A 52 5.04 2.50 13.64
CA GLY A 52 3.89 3.36 13.57
C GLY A 52 2.77 2.94 14.49
N THR A 53 1.62 3.57 14.33
CA THR A 53 0.40 3.22 15.05
C THR A 53 -0.71 3.01 14.02
N VAL A 54 -1.49 1.97 14.23
CA VAL A 54 -2.73 1.72 13.50
C VAL A 54 -3.89 1.92 14.45
N LEU A 55 -4.87 2.70 14.02
CA LEU A 55 -6.15 2.86 14.69
C LEU A 55 -7.19 2.16 13.83
N TRP A 56 -8.13 1.47 14.46
CA TRP A 56 -9.24 0.83 13.76
C TRP A 56 -10.58 1.19 14.37
N THR A 57 -11.57 1.30 13.50
CA THR A 57 -12.99 1.35 13.84
C THR A 57 -13.74 0.34 12.98
N THR A 58 -14.11 -0.80 13.57
CA THR A 58 -14.87 -1.86 12.90
C THR A 58 -16.23 -1.34 12.46
N ARG A 59 -16.68 -1.82 11.29
CA ARG A 59 -17.94 -1.46 10.65
C ARG A 59 -18.95 -2.61 10.85
N PRO A 60 -19.84 -2.57 11.85
CA PRO A 60 -20.69 -3.72 12.17
C PRO A 60 -21.69 -4.05 11.06
N LEU A 61 -22.14 -3.03 10.31
CA LEU A 61 -23.07 -3.20 9.19
C LEU A 61 -22.46 -4.02 8.04
N ASP A 62 -21.13 -4.08 7.93
CA ASP A 62 -20.46 -4.90 6.92
C ASP A 62 -20.74 -6.41 7.15
N LEU A 63 -21.09 -6.83 8.37
CA LEU A 63 -21.50 -8.21 8.65
C LEU A 63 -22.77 -8.60 7.89
N LEU A 64 -23.67 -7.64 7.63
CA LEU A 64 -24.86 -7.85 6.79
C LEU A 64 -24.49 -8.12 5.32
N LEU A 65 -23.32 -7.64 4.90
CA LEU A 65 -22.73 -7.89 3.59
C LEU A 65 -21.81 -9.13 3.57
N LEU A 66 -21.88 -9.97 4.62
CA LEU A 66 -21.06 -11.18 4.79
C LEU A 66 -19.55 -10.91 4.72
N ARG A 67 -19.12 -9.78 5.28
CA ARG A 67 -17.70 -9.39 5.38
C ARG A 67 -17.40 -8.72 6.71
N VAL A 68 -16.15 -8.74 7.12
CA VAL A 68 -15.66 -7.99 8.28
C VAL A 68 -14.90 -6.79 7.76
N GLY A 69 -15.39 -5.57 8.04
CA GLY A 69 -14.77 -4.32 7.59
C GLY A 69 -14.37 -3.43 8.75
N ALA A 70 -13.34 -2.61 8.57
CA ALA A 70 -12.93 -1.56 9.50
C ALA A 70 -12.43 -0.33 8.76
N ASN A 71 -12.76 0.85 9.28
CA ASN A 71 -12.02 2.08 8.95
C ASN A 71 -10.67 1.99 9.65
N LEU A 72 -9.59 2.23 8.92
CA LEU A 72 -8.23 2.19 9.40
C LEU A 72 -7.58 3.55 9.23
N GLU A 73 -6.81 3.97 10.22
CA GLU A 73 -5.87 5.07 10.11
C GLU A 73 -4.48 4.54 10.49
N ILE A 74 -3.49 4.74 9.62
CA ILE A 74 -2.13 4.26 9.78
C ILE A 74 -1.20 5.46 9.78
N TYR A 75 -0.42 5.57 10.85
CA TYR A 75 0.57 6.62 11.04
C TYR A 75 1.97 5.99 11.13
N SER A 76 2.96 6.52 10.41
CA SER A 76 4.37 6.11 10.52
C SER A 76 5.29 7.26 10.16
N GLY A 77 5.85 7.93 11.16
CA GLY A 77 6.58 9.19 10.94
C GLY A 77 5.64 10.23 10.31
N ASN A 78 6.00 10.73 9.13
CA ASN A 78 5.17 11.68 8.38
C ASN A 78 4.19 11.01 7.39
N THR A 79 4.19 9.67 7.31
CA THR A 79 3.23 8.90 6.53
C THR A 79 1.92 8.83 7.29
N LYS A 80 0.82 9.22 6.63
CA LYS A 80 -0.55 9.10 7.12
C LYS A 80 -1.38 8.46 6.02
N LEU A 81 -2.02 7.33 6.31
CA LEU A 81 -2.95 6.66 5.42
C LEU A 81 -4.27 6.44 6.16
N GLU A 82 -5.38 6.64 5.47
CA GLU A 82 -6.72 6.38 6.00
C GLU A 82 -7.58 5.73 4.93
N GLY A 83 -8.43 4.78 5.32
CA GLY A 83 -9.30 4.08 4.37
C GLY A 83 -10.06 2.94 5.01
N VAL A 84 -10.80 2.18 4.21
CA VAL A 84 -11.58 1.04 4.67
C VAL A 84 -10.91 -0.25 4.20
N LEU A 85 -10.62 -1.15 5.13
CA LEU A 85 -10.19 -2.50 4.83
C LEU A 85 -11.31 -3.47 5.21
N ALA A 86 -11.67 -4.36 4.28
CA ALA A 86 -12.63 -5.43 4.54
C ALA A 86 -12.15 -6.78 4.05
N TYR A 87 -12.57 -7.82 4.75
CA TYR A 87 -12.32 -9.21 4.44
C TYR A 87 -13.64 -9.96 4.32
N GLY A 88 -13.96 -10.42 3.12
CA GLY A 88 -15.22 -11.08 2.79
C GLY A 88 -15.10 -12.58 2.54
N PHE A 89 -16.25 -13.22 2.32
CA PHE A 89 -16.33 -14.62 1.95
C PHE A 89 -15.43 -14.97 0.76
N GLY A 90 -14.85 -16.17 0.77
CA GLY A 90 -13.92 -16.62 -0.29
C GLY A 90 -12.55 -15.94 -0.25
N LYS A 91 -12.11 -15.44 0.91
CA LYS A 91 -10.80 -14.79 1.13
C LYS A 91 -10.59 -13.52 0.29
N LYS A 92 -11.67 -12.80 0.01
CA LYS A 92 -11.65 -11.55 -0.75
C LYS A 92 -11.27 -10.38 0.15
N ILE A 93 -10.14 -9.74 -0.13
CA ILE A 93 -9.71 -8.48 0.49
C ILE A 93 -10.29 -7.33 -0.32
N MET A 94 -10.80 -6.31 0.37
CA MET A 94 -11.35 -5.10 -0.24
C MET A 94 -10.71 -3.90 0.44
N VAL A 95 -10.08 -3.04 -0.34
CA VAL A 95 -9.61 -1.72 0.09
C VAL A 95 -10.53 -0.69 -0.56
N ARG A 96 -11.06 0.22 0.25
CA ARG A 96 -11.91 1.31 -0.23
C ARG A 96 -11.48 2.65 0.32
N ASP A 97 -11.65 3.69 -0.49
CA ASP A 97 -11.43 5.08 -0.12
C ASP A 97 -10.05 5.29 0.56
N LEU A 98 -9.02 4.58 0.10
CA LEU A 98 -7.68 4.73 0.69
C LEU A 98 -7.07 6.05 0.22
N ASN A 99 -6.85 6.94 1.18
CA ASN A 99 -6.36 8.30 1.00
C ASN A 99 -5.14 8.55 1.89
N GLY A 100 -4.35 9.56 1.53
CA GLY A 100 -3.30 10.10 2.39
C GLY A 100 -1.97 10.25 1.68
N GLN A 101 -0.90 10.19 2.46
CA GLN A 101 0.45 10.46 1.97
C GLN A 101 1.48 9.46 2.49
N ILE A 102 2.39 9.06 1.61
CA ILE A 102 3.57 8.25 1.92
C ILE A 102 4.78 9.17 1.93
N ALA A 103 5.37 9.34 3.10
CA ALA A 103 6.54 10.17 3.29
C ALA A 103 7.82 9.50 2.77
N PRO A 104 8.84 10.28 2.36
CA PRO A 104 10.11 9.76 1.84
C PRO A 104 10.82 8.82 2.81
N GLU A 105 10.67 9.02 4.11
CA GLU A 105 11.26 8.17 5.14
C GLU A 105 10.70 6.74 5.11
N THR A 106 9.43 6.59 4.71
CA THR A 106 8.83 5.27 4.51
C THR A 106 9.41 4.61 3.26
N LEU A 107 9.65 5.35 2.18
CA LEU A 107 10.26 4.82 0.95
C LEU A 107 11.70 4.34 1.16
N LYS A 108 12.45 4.94 2.10
CA LYS A 108 13.80 4.47 2.50
C LYS A 108 13.83 3.04 3.04
N SER A 109 12.70 2.52 3.50
CA SER A 109 12.61 1.11 3.92
C SER A 109 12.64 0.13 2.74
N LEU A 110 12.23 0.57 1.55
CA LEU A 110 12.22 -0.24 0.33
C LEU A 110 13.61 -0.31 -0.30
N ALA A 111 14.30 0.82 -0.36
CA ALA A 111 15.68 0.90 -0.83
C ALA A 111 16.44 2.00 -0.09
N ASN A 112 17.70 1.72 0.22
CA ASN A 112 18.61 2.66 0.88
C ASN A 112 19.11 3.74 -0.10
N TRP A 113 18.17 4.50 -0.65
CA TRP A 113 18.38 5.62 -1.57
C TRP A 113 18.08 6.94 -0.88
N GLN A 114 18.59 8.04 -1.44
CA GLN A 114 18.15 9.38 -1.03
C GLN A 114 16.95 9.75 -1.88
N TRP A 115 15.77 9.44 -1.35
CA TRP A 115 14.49 9.72 -1.99
C TRP A 115 14.19 11.22 -2.01
N PRO A 116 13.47 11.73 -3.02
CA PRO A 116 12.94 13.08 -3.05
C PRO A 116 12.16 13.42 -1.77
N SER A 117 12.25 14.66 -1.29
CA SER A 117 11.60 15.11 -0.05
C SER A 117 10.08 15.22 -0.13
N ASN A 118 9.52 15.19 -1.34
CA ASN A 118 8.08 15.27 -1.55
C ASN A 118 7.40 13.93 -1.26
N ALA A 119 6.32 13.96 -0.47
CA ALA A 119 5.51 12.77 -0.22
C ALA A 119 4.74 12.33 -1.48
N VAL A 120 4.49 11.04 -1.59
CA VAL A 120 3.57 10.47 -2.59
C VAL A 120 2.17 10.58 -2.04
N GLN A 121 1.27 11.22 -2.77
CA GLN A 121 -0.14 11.40 -2.42
C GLN A 121 -0.98 10.29 -3.04
N LEU A 122 -1.86 9.70 -2.24
CA LEU A 122 -2.83 8.69 -2.63
C LEU A 122 -4.23 9.28 -2.49
N GLN A 123 -5.05 9.09 -3.51
CA GLN A 123 -6.39 9.65 -3.60
C GLN A 123 -7.36 8.56 -4.02
N GLU A 124 -8.35 8.28 -3.17
CA GLU A 124 -9.49 7.40 -3.47
C GLU A 124 -9.05 6.06 -4.06
N ILE A 125 -8.06 5.42 -3.42
CA ILE A 125 -7.57 4.12 -3.88
C ILE A 125 -8.59 3.04 -3.50
N ASP A 126 -9.15 2.41 -4.53
CA ASP A 126 -10.10 1.31 -4.42
C ASP A 126 -9.54 0.09 -5.14
N PHE A 127 -9.57 -1.07 -4.49
CA PHE A 127 -9.39 -2.34 -5.17
C PHE A 127 -9.96 -3.51 -4.37
N ASN A 128 -10.24 -4.58 -5.09
CA ASN A 128 -10.41 -5.89 -4.50
C ASN A 128 -9.26 -6.79 -4.89
N TYR A 129 -8.96 -7.74 -4.02
CA TYR A 129 -7.97 -8.77 -4.27
C TYR A 129 -8.43 -10.11 -3.73
N LYS A 130 -8.30 -11.15 -4.56
CA LYS A 130 -8.47 -12.54 -4.15
C LYS A 130 -7.38 -13.38 -4.80
N LYS A 131 -6.64 -14.16 -4.02
CA LYS A 131 -5.42 -14.86 -4.47
C LYS A 131 -5.61 -15.67 -5.76
N GLU A 132 -6.74 -16.35 -5.93
CA GLU A 132 -7.01 -17.17 -7.10
C GLU A 132 -7.51 -16.37 -8.32
N GLN A 133 -8.05 -15.16 -8.10
CA GLN A 133 -8.70 -14.33 -9.12
C GLN A 133 -7.92 -13.06 -9.45
N GLY A 134 -6.93 -12.67 -8.65
CA GLY A 134 -6.17 -11.43 -8.78
C GLY A 134 -6.94 -10.20 -8.29
N PHE A 135 -6.66 -9.07 -8.95
CA PHE A 135 -7.25 -7.77 -8.66
C PHE A 135 -8.53 -7.54 -9.48
N ASP A 136 -9.53 -6.93 -8.85
CA ASP A 136 -10.77 -6.47 -9.48
C ASP A 136 -11.21 -5.12 -8.88
N GLN A 137 -12.11 -4.38 -9.55
CA GLN A 137 -12.61 -3.07 -9.09
C GLN A 137 -11.50 -2.09 -8.68
N VAL A 138 -10.47 -1.96 -9.53
CA VAL A 138 -9.32 -1.09 -9.28
C VAL A 138 -9.62 0.31 -9.81
N ASP A 139 -9.56 1.32 -8.95
CA ASP A 139 -9.54 2.75 -9.33
C ASP A 139 -8.74 3.56 -8.30
N GLY A 140 -8.49 4.82 -8.62
CA GLY A 140 -7.84 5.79 -7.74
C GLY A 140 -6.64 6.49 -8.37
N GLY A 141 -6.14 7.50 -7.67
CA GLY A 141 -5.09 8.40 -8.12
C GLY A 141 -3.83 8.34 -7.27
N VAL A 142 -2.68 8.46 -7.93
CA VAL A 142 -1.37 8.64 -7.29
C VAL A 142 -0.74 9.91 -7.84
N GLN A 143 -0.21 10.76 -6.97
CA GLN A 143 0.51 11.96 -7.36
C GLN A 143 1.83 12.06 -6.61
N TRP A 144 2.88 12.46 -7.31
CA TRP A 144 4.17 12.73 -6.71
C TRP A 144 4.80 13.94 -7.37
N ALA A 145 5.19 14.94 -6.58
CA ALA A 145 5.84 16.12 -7.12
C ALA A 145 7.24 15.82 -7.74
N GLY A 146 7.80 14.63 -7.45
CA GLY A 146 9.12 14.24 -7.90
C GLY A 146 10.21 14.96 -7.11
N GLY A 147 11.37 15.16 -7.74
CA GLY A 147 12.55 15.77 -7.15
C GLY A 147 13.81 14.97 -7.41
N GLU A 148 14.88 15.32 -6.72
CA GLU A 148 16.17 14.65 -6.85
C GLU A 148 16.18 13.29 -6.16
N LEU A 149 16.46 12.23 -6.92
CA LEU A 149 16.71 10.88 -6.41
C LEU A 149 18.20 10.55 -6.54
N MET A 150 18.87 10.26 -5.44
CA MET A 150 20.22 9.68 -5.47
C MET A 150 20.20 8.21 -5.11
N TYR A 151 20.80 7.39 -5.96
CA TYR A 151 20.86 5.93 -5.82
C TYR A 151 22.25 5.41 -6.18
N ILE A 152 22.55 4.18 -5.77
CA ILE A 152 23.81 3.52 -6.12
C ILE A 152 23.55 2.55 -7.26
N PHE A 153 24.28 2.69 -8.35
CA PHE A 153 24.25 1.75 -9.47
C PHE A 153 25.67 1.41 -9.89
N ALA A 154 25.98 0.12 -10.03
CA ALA A 154 27.33 -0.38 -10.31
C ALA A 154 28.41 0.24 -9.39
N GLN A 155 28.11 0.31 -8.09
CA GLN A 155 28.96 0.90 -7.04
C GLN A 155 29.26 2.41 -7.21
N ARG A 156 28.56 3.10 -8.11
CA ARG A 156 28.71 4.54 -8.30
C ARG A 156 27.43 5.27 -7.88
N PRO A 157 27.53 6.38 -7.14
CA PRO A 157 26.41 7.29 -6.96
C PRO A 157 25.91 7.74 -8.32
N GLN A 158 24.60 7.65 -8.51
CA GLN A 158 23.87 8.19 -9.65
C GLN A 158 22.80 9.14 -9.11
N GLN A 159 22.49 10.14 -9.91
CA GLN A 159 21.44 11.11 -9.64
C GLN A 159 20.41 11.02 -10.78
N MET A 160 19.14 11.00 -10.42
CA MET A 160 18.02 11.10 -11.34
C MET A 160 17.16 12.28 -10.92
N GLN A 161 16.84 13.16 -11.87
CA GLN A 161 15.81 14.17 -11.65
C GLN A 161 14.44 13.57 -11.96
N ILE A 162 13.66 13.22 -10.94
CA ILE A 162 12.31 12.69 -11.14
C ILE A 162 11.38 13.87 -11.42
N PRO A 163 10.71 13.93 -12.59
CA PRO A 163 9.71 14.95 -12.86
C PRO A 163 8.45 14.69 -12.01
N SER A 164 7.54 15.67 -11.93
CA SER A 164 6.25 15.43 -11.30
C SER A 164 5.49 14.32 -12.02
N LEU A 165 5.07 13.33 -11.25
CA LEU A 165 4.32 12.16 -11.72
C LEU A 165 2.86 12.27 -11.27
N ALA A 166 1.95 11.96 -12.19
CA ALA A 166 0.57 11.65 -11.89
C ALA A 166 0.25 10.29 -12.50
N GLY A 167 -0.46 9.45 -11.75
CA GLY A 167 -0.88 8.14 -12.22
C GLY A 167 -2.28 7.81 -11.78
N ARG A 168 -2.90 6.90 -12.53
CA ARG A 168 -4.19 6.32 -12.22
C ARG A 168 -4.04 4.83 -12.08
N LEU A 169 -4.70 4.28 -11.07
CA LEU A 169 -4.81 2.84 -10.91
C LEU A 169 -5.84 2.30 -11.88
N SER A 170 -5.56 1.13 -12.42
CA SER A 170 -6.47 0.42 -13.32
C SER A 170 -6.26 -1.08 -13.21
N GLN A 171 -7.19 -1.84 -13.77
CA GLN A 171 -7.12 -3.30 -13.80
C GLN A 171 -6.95 -3.80 -15.24
N GLU A 172 -5.99 -4.69 -15.45
CA GLU A 172 -5.79 -5.37 -16.72
C GLU A 172 -5.41 -6.83 -16.46
N GLN A 173 -6.16 -7.78 -17.03
CA GLN A 173 -5.90 -9.22 -16.88
C GLN A 173 -5.67 -9.64 -15.41
N ASN A 174 -6.54 -9.16 -14.51
CA ASN A 174 -6.50 -9.43 -13.08
C ASN A 174 -5.25 -8.89 -12.34
N LYS A 175 -4.50 -7.99 -12.98
CA LYS A 175 -3.37 -7.26 -12.37
C LYS A 175 -3.79 -5.84 -12.05
N LEU A 176 -3.22 -5.29 -10.99
CA LEU A 176 -3.31 -3.86 -10.69
C LEU A 176 -2.20 -3.16 -11.46
N ILE A 177 -2.55 -2.15 -12.24
CA ILE A 177 -1.62 -1.33 -13.02
C ILE A 177 -1.64 0.10 -12.50
N VAL A 178 -0.46 0.69 -12.38
CA VAL A 178 -0.27 2.13 -12.15
C VAL A 178 0.54 2.68 -13.31
N ASP A 179 -0.13 3.35 -14.24
CA ASP A 179 0.51 4.10 -15.34
C ASP A 179 0.88 5.49 -14.81
N LEU A 180 2.17 5.79 -14.72
CA LEU A 180 2.70 7.05 -14.21
C LEU A 180 3.22 7.90 -15.36
N ARG A 181 2.68 9.12 -15.43
CA ARG A 181 2.91 10.09 -16.49
C ARG A 181 3.36 11.42 -15.93
N ASP A 182 3.98 12.24 -16.76
CA ASP A 182 4.24 13.64 -16.41
C ASP A 182 3.00 14.53 -16.59
N GLN A 183 3.18 15.82 -16.31
CA GLN A 183 2.13 16.85 -16.50
C GLN A 183 1.69 17.00 -17.96
N ARG A 184 2.49 16.54 -18.93
CA ARG A 184 2.20 16.55 -20.36
C ARG A 184 1.56 15.24 -20.84
N GLN A 185 1.12 14.38 -19.91
CA GLN A 185 0.54 13.06 -20.18
C GLN A 185 1.51 12.11 -20.91
N GLN A 186 2.82 12.36 -20.77
CA GLN A 186 3.86 11.54 -21.35
C GLN A 186 4.17 10.38 -20.41
N LYS A 187 4.15 9.16 -20.95
CA LYS A 187 4.44 7.94 -20.20
C LYS A 187 5.87 7.95 -19.67
N LEU A 188 6.05 7.62 -18.39
CA LEU A 188 7.35 7.61 -17.74
C LEU A 188 7.66 6.28 -17.07
N MET A 189 6.70 5.73 -16.33
CA MET A 189 6.86 4.51 -15.56
C MET A 189 5.55 3.73 -15.56
N ASN A 190 5.66 2.41 -15.49
CA ASN A 190 4.52 1.53 -15.29
C ASN A 190 4.83 0.58 -14.14
N LEU A 191 3.92 0.52 -13.18
CA LEU A 191 3.97 -0.43 -12.08
C LEU A 191 2.85 -1.44 -12.31
N THR A 192 3.14 -2.73 -12.12
CA THR A 192 2.15 -3.77 -12.25
C THR A 192 2.27 -4.74 -11.08
N ILE A 193 1.16 -5.01 -10.41
CA ILE A 193 1.09 -5.99 -9.33
C ILE A 193 0.25 -7.16 -9.82
N ASP A 194 0.86 -8.33 -9.84
CA ASP A 194 0.20 -9.55 -10.29
C ASP A 194 -0.54 -10.28 -9.15
N PRO A 195 -1.34 -11.33 -9.46
CA PRO A 195 -2.06 -12.10 -8.45
C PRO A 195 -1.17 -12.81 -7.42
N SER A 196 0.13 -12.94 -7.68
CA SER A 196 1.11 -13.49 -6.72
C SER A 196 1.75 -12.41 -5.84
N LEU A 197 1.26 -11.17 -5.90
CA LEU A 197 1.79 -9.99 -5.20
C LEU A 197 3.24 -9.66 -5.56
N MET A 198 3.62 -9.98 -6.80
CA MET A 198 4.89 -9.54 -7.38
C MET A 198 4.67 -8.18 -8.03
N LEU A 199 5.55 -7.23 -7.71
CA LEU A 199 5.64 -5.92 -8.32
C LEU A 199 6.61 -5.96 -9.50
N ASP A 200 6.08 -5.76 -10.69
CA ASP A 200 6.82 -5.45 -11.91
C ASP A 200 6.95 -3.92 -12.03
N VAL A 201 8.18 -3.43 -12.19
CA VAL A 201 8.51 -2.03 -12.41
C VAL A 201 9.11 -1.90 -13.80
N GLN A 202 8.54 -1.04 -14.64
CA GLN A 202 9.04 -0.76 -15.99
C GLN A 202 9.26 0.74 -16.16
N LEU A 203 10.47 1.14 -16.54
CA LEU A 203 10.85 2.53 -16.77
C LEU A 203 11.06 2.78 -18.25
N THR A 204 10.51 3.88 -18.75
CA THR A 204 10.65 4.30 -20.14
C THR A 204 12.00 4.97 -20.39
N GLN A 205 12.42 4.98 -21.66
CA GLN A 205 13.56 5.76 -22.14
C GLN A 205 13.43 7.24 -21.74
N ARG A 206 12.23 7.83 -21.87
CA ARG A 206 11.98 9.23 -21.50
C ARG A 206 12.34 9.50 -20.03
N LEU A 207 11.93 8.62 -19.11
CA LEU A 207 12.28 8.79 -17.71
C LEU A 207 13.80 8.65 -17.50
N MET A 208 14.43 7.65 -18.13
CA MET A 208 15.85 7.39 -17.97
C MET A 208 16.76 8.50 -18.51
N LEU A 209 16.29 9.31 -19.48
CA LEU A 209 17.00 10.50 -19.94
C LEU A 209 17.15 11.60 -18.87
N ASN A 210 16.46 11.48 -17.72
CA ASN A 210 16.68 12.34 -16.56
C ASN A 210 17.84 11.87 -15.65
N VAL A 211 18.58 10.83 -16.06
CA VAL A 211 19.82 10.40 -15.45
C VAL A 211 20.98 10.93 -16.30
N PRO A 212 21.85 11.84 -15.80
CA PRO A 212 22.88 12.48 -16.61
C PRO A 212 23.87 11.52 -17.29
N SER A 213 24.09 10.35 -16.70
CA SER A 213 25.00 9.31 -17.22
C SER A 213 24.37 8.40 -18.27
N TYR A 214 23.05 8.48 -18.49
CA TYR A 214 22.32 7.58 -19.37
C TYR A 214 22.32 8.09 -20.83
N GLN A 215 22.73 7.23 -21.77
CA GLN A 215 22.87 7.57 -23.20
C GLN A 215 22.03 6.65 -24.12
N GLY A 216 20.92 6.10 -23.63
CA GLY A 216 20.06 5.22 -24.43
C GLY A 216 19.52 5.91 -25.69
N LYS A 217 19.23 5.12 -26.74
CA LYS A 217 18.73 5.61 -28.05
C LYS A 217 17.41 4.95 -28.47
N ALA A 218 16.70 4.31 -27.55
CA ALA A 218 15.40 3.71 -27.85
C ALA A 218 14.34 4.80 -28.13
N GLY A 219 13.17 4.41 -28.60
CA GLY A 219 12.02 5.31 -28.66
C GLY A 219 11.66 5.83 -27.28
N LEU A 220 11.21 7.08 -27.17
CA LEU A 220 10.96 7.73 -25.87
C LEU A 220 9.99 6.96 -24.95
N ASP A 221 8.98 6.31 -25.53
CA ASP A 221 7.98 5.53 -24.78
C ASP A 221 8.38 4.06 -24.59
N SER A 222 9.52 3.62 -25.14
CA SER A 222 10.01 2.26 -25.00
C SER A 222 10.49 2.01 -23.58
N TYR A 223 10.11 0.87 -23.00
CA TYR A 223 10.67 0.41 -21.73
C TYR A 223 12.11 -0.06 -21.93
N VAL A 224 13.01 0.49 -21.13
CA VAL A 224 14.46 0.23 -21.21
C VAL A 224 15.02 -0.36 -19.93
N VAL A 225 14.29 -0.24 -18.82
CA VAL A 225 14.60 -0.89 -17.54
C VAL A 225 13.36 -1.61 -17.06
N SER A 226 13.53 -2.85 -16.62
CA SER A 226 12.49 -3.66 -15.99
C SER A 226 13.03 -4.39 -14.78
N SER A 227 12.26 -4.43 -13.69
CA SER A 227 12.59 -5.20 -12.49
C SER A 227 11.33 -5.87 -11.95
N ARG A 228 11.51 -7.00 -11.26
CA ARG A 228 10.42 -7.73 -10.59
C ARG A 228 10.84 -8.11 -9.18
N GLN A 229 10.00 -7.80 -8.20
CA GLN A 229 10.27 -8.09 -6.79
C GLN A 229 8.97 -8.38 -6.02
N PRO A 230 9.00 -9.18 -4.94
CA PRO A 230 7.83 -9.35 -4.08
C PRO A 230 7.50 -8.03 -3.34
N LEU A 231 6.21 -7.71 -3.19
CA LEU A 231 5.77 -6.52 -2.44
C LEU A 231 6.02 -6.62 -0.93
N LEU A 232 6.00 -7.84 -0.39
CA LEU A 232 6.21 -8.12 1.03
C LEU A 232 7.42 -9.03 1.17
N SER A 233 8.47 -8.52 1.78
CA SER A 233 9.62 -9.34 2.19
C SER A 233 9.25 -10.09 3.48
N GLY A 234 8.91 -11.36 3.36
CA GLY A 234 8.47 -12.21 4.47
C GLY A 234 7.13 -12.86 4.14
N GLY A 235 7.15 -14.17 3.90
CA GLY A 235 5.94 -14.94 3.59
C GLY A 235 4.92 -14.89 4.73
N PHE A 236 3.64 -14.94 4.36
CA PHE A 236 2.54 -15.28 5.27
C PHE A 236 2.60 -16.76 5.66
#